data_AF-A0A367FRX4-F1
#
_entry.id   AF-A0A367FRX4-F1
#
_cell.length_a   1.000
_cell.length_b   1.000
_cell.length_c   1.000
_cell.angle_alpha   90.00
_cell.angle_beta   90.00
_cell.angle_gamma   90.00
#
_symmetry.space_group_name_H-M   'P 1'
#
loop_
_entity.id
_entity.type
_entity.pdbx_description
1 polymer ?
#
loop_
_entity_poly.entity_id
_entity_poly.type
_entity_poly.pdbx_seq_one_letter_code
_entity_poly.pdbx_strand_id
1 'polypeptide(L)'
;MSQEWVIILRALCGGLLVTVFALIGEMVSPKRFAGIFAAGPAVALAGMTVTWAFLGSRAVAESALGMIVGAVALVAFCATAAPLVERLGAIAGSVVAMAVWAAVAAIGWLLIR
;
A
#
# COMPACT_ATOMS: atom_id res chain seq x y z
N MET A 1 5.32 -3.89 27.24
CA MET A 1 4.62 -4.89 26.42
C MET A 1 5.51 -5.22 25.23
N SER A 2 5.86 -6.49 25.04
CA SER A 2 6.83 -6.95 24.03
C SER A 2 6.35 -6.60 22.61
N GLN A 3 7.30 -6.22 21.73
CA GLN A 3 7.07 -5.83 20.31
C GLN A 3 6.22 -6.84 19.52
N GLU A 4 6.25 -8.10 19.94
CA GLU A 4 5.52 -9.24 19.40
C GLU A 4 4.00 -9.01 19.39
N TRP A 5 3.47 -8.40 20.47
CA TRP A 5 2.05 -8.08 20.58
C TRP A 5 1.59 -7.03 19.56
N VAL A 6 2.45 -6.06 19.25
CA VAL A 6 2.12 -4.99 18.30
C VAL A 6 2.02 -5.55 16.87
N ILE A 7 2.90 -6.48 16.51
CA ILE A 7 2.88 -7.13 15.19
C ILE A 7 1.65 -8.01 15.05
N ILE A 8 1.33 -8.81 16.07
CA ILE A 8 0.13 -9.66 16.08
C ILE A 8 -1.13 -8.80 15.96
N LEU A 9 -1.22 -7.71 16.71
CA LEU A 9 -2.40 -6.84 16.66
C LEU A 9 -2.55 -6.15 15.30
N ARG A 10 -1.45 -5.70 14.67
CA ARG A 10 -1.48 -5.16 13.30
C ARG A 10 -1.95 -6.21 12.30
N ALA A 11 -1.49 -7.45 12.41
CA ALA A 11 -1.90 -8.53 11.53
C ALA A 11 -3.38 -8.87 11.68
N LEU A 12 -3.89 -8.97 12.92
CA LEU A 12 -5.30 -9.26 13.19
C LEU A 12 -6.22 -8.13 12.76
N CYS A 13 -5.92 -6.88 13.14
CA CYS A 13 -6.71 -5.72 12.73
C CYS A 13 -6.66 -5.53 11.21
N GLY A 14 -5.48 -5.68 10.61
CA GLY A 14 -5.30 -5.62 9.17
C GLY A 14 -6.14 -6.67 8.46
N GLY A 15 -6.00 -7.94 8.84
CA GLY A 15 -6.75 -9.06 8.25
C GLY A 15 -8.27 -8.91 8.40
N LEU A 16 -8.75 -8.53 9.59
CA LEU A 16 -10.18 -8.27 9.82
C LEU A 16 -10.69 -7.15 8.89
N LEU A 17 -9.94 -6.07 8.77
CA LEU A 17 -10.33 -4.95 7.91
C LEU A 17 -10.30 -5.34 6.43
N VAL A 18 -9.32 -6.13 5.98
CA VAL A 18 -9.30 -6.71 4.62
C VAL A 18 -10.58 -7.50 4.37
N THR A 19 -10.99 -8.36 5.30
CA THR A 19 -12.24 -9.16 5.16
C THR A 19 -13.47 -8.26 5.07
N VAL A 20 -13.59 -7.25 5.94
CA VAL A 20 -14.72 -6.31 5.93
C VAL A 20 -14.79 -5.54 4.61
N PHE A 21 -13.67 -5.00 4.13
CA PHE A 21 -13.64 -4.28 2.86
C PHE A 21 -13.85 -5.18 1.65
N ALA A 22 -13.42 -6.44 1.70
CA ALA A 22 -13.71 -7.42 0.65
C ALA A 22 -15.22 -7.70 0.58
N LEU A 23 -15.89 -7.90 1.73
CA LEU A 23 -17.34 -8.08 1.79
C LEU A 23 -18.09 -6.85 1.28
N ILE A 24 -17.69 -5.64 1.69
CA ILE A 24 -18.27 -4.38 1.18
C ILE A 24 -18.06 -4.28 -0.32
N GLY A 25 -16.87 -4.61 -0.81
CA GLY A 25 -16.54 -4.60 -2.21
C GLY A 25 -17.34 -5.61 -3.05
N GLU A 26 -17.68 -6.78 -2.51
CA GLU A 26 -18.56 -7.73 -3.18
C GLU A 26 -19.99 -7.19 -3.34
N MET A 27 -20.46 -6.37 -2.39
CA MET A 27 -21.77 -5.73 -2.45
C MET A 27 -21.83 -4.57 -3.45
N VAL A 28 -20.69 -4.06 -3.92
CA VAL A 28 -20.61 -2.90 -4.83
C VAL A 28 -20.22 -3.36 -6.25
N SER A 29 -21.00 -2.93 -7.24
CA SER A 29 -20.63 -3.09 -8.66
C SER A 29 -19.90 -1.85 -9.16
N PRO A 30 -18.77 -2.00 -9.88
CA PRO A 30 -18.20 -3.25 -10.41
C PRO A 30 -17.26 -3.98 -9.43
N LYS A 31 -17.36 -5.32 -9.38
CA LYS A 31 -16.67 -6.22 -8.43
C LYS A 31 -15.13 -6.12 -8.40
N ARG A 32 -14.52 -5.56 -9.45
CA ARG A 32 -13.07 -5.30 -9.55
C ARG A 32 -12.54 -4.33 -8.48
N PHE A 33 -13.41 -3.53 -7.86
CA PHE A 33 -12.99 -2.59 -6.82
C PHE A 33 -12.84 -3.23 -5.44
N ALA A 34 -13.45 -4.39 -5.19
CA ALA A 34 -13.36 -5.09 -3.91
C ALA A 34 -11.91 -5.39 -3.52
N GLY A 35 -11.13 -5.94 -4.44
CA GLY A 35 -9.72 -6.26 -4.21
C GLY A 35 -8.83 -5.03 -4.03
N ILE A 36 -9.09 -3.95 -4.79
CA ILE A 36 -8.27 -2.72 -4.75
C ILE A 36 -8.45 -1.99 -3.41
N PHE A 37 -9.67 -1.92 -2.89
CA PHE A 37 -9.95 -1.25 -1.60
C PHE A 37 -9.64 -2.13 -0.38
N ALA A 38 -9.75 -3.46 -0.50
CA ALA A 38 -9.52 -4.37 0.61
C ALA A 38 -8.04 -4.58 0.96
N ALA A 39 -7.11 -4.55 0.00
CA ALA A 39 -5.73 -4.96 0.26
C ALA A 39 -4.84 -3.84 0.83
N GLY A 40 -4.84 -2.66 0.21
CA GLY A 40 -3.90 -1.59 0.56
C GLY A 40 -4.44 -0.62 1.63
N PRO A 41 -5.53 0.11 1.34
CA PRO A 41 -6.07 1.13 2.25
C PRO A 41 -6.54 0.58 3.60
N ALA A 42 -7.08 -0.65 3.62
CA ALA A 42 -7.54 -1.26 4.87
C ALA A 42 -6.37 -1.59 5.82
N VAL A 43 -5.33 -2.23 5.29
CA VAL A 43 -4.12 -2.56 6.07
C VAL A 43 -3.41 -1.29 6.53
N ALA A 44 -3.42 -0.24 5.70
CA ALA A 44 -2.93 1.09 6.06
C ALA A 44 -3.65 1.66 7.29
N LEU A 45 -4.98 1.72 7.24
CA LEU A 45 -5.80 2.26 8.32
C LEU A 45 -5.61 1.47 9.62
N ALA A 46 -5.62 0.14 9.56
CA ALA A 46 -5.36 -0.72 10.71
C ALA A 46 -3.93 -0.53 11.27
N GLY A 47 -2.94 -0.43 10.38
CA GLY A 47 -1.55 -0.19 10.78
C GLY A 47 -1.38 1.17 11.45
N MET A 48 -1.99 2.21 10.91
CA MET A 48 -1.93 3.57 11.44
C MET A 48 -2.68 3.73 12.76
N THR A 49 -3.84 3.10 12.95
CA THR A 49 -4.57 3.16 14.23
C THR A 49 -3.79 2.48 15.35
N VAL A 50 -3.19 1.32 15.08
CA VAL A 50 -2.30 0.65 16.05
C VAL A 50 -1.05 1.50 16.31
N THR A 51 -0.43 2.05 15.27
CA THR A 51 0.75 2.91 15.42
C THR A 51 0.45 4.16 16.24
N TRP A 52 -0.71 4.78 16.01
CA TRP A 52 -1.17 5.92 16.78
C TRP A 52 -1.34 5.55 18.26
N ALA A 53 -1.99 4.42 18.54
CA ALA A 53 -2.27 3.96 19.90
C ALA A 53 -1.00 3.63 20.70
N PHE A 54 0.06 3.13 20.07
CA PHE A 54 1.27 2.66 20.76
C PHE A 54 2.51 3.55 20.62
N LEU A 55 2.67 4.28 19.50
CA LEU A 55 3.86 5.09 19.20
C LEU A 55 3.56 6.60 19.11
N GLY A 56 2.30 7.01 19.16
CA GLY A 56 1.89 8.41 19.14
C GLY A 56 1.82 9.05 17.75
N SER A 57 1.39 10.32 17.70
CA SER A 57 1.03 11.02 16.45
C SER A 57 2.21 11.27 15.50
N ARG A 58 3.43 11.46 16.03
CA ARG A 58 4.63 11.69 15.21
C ARG A 58 4.98 10.48 14.34
N ALA A 59 4.92 9.28 14.92
CA ALA A 59 5.19 8.02 14.20
C ALA A 59 4.15 7.76 13.09
N VAL A 60 2.91 8.21 13.30
CA VAL A 60 1.83 8.12 12.31
C VAL A 60 2.07 9.09 11.16
N ALA A 61 2.51 10.32 11.45
CA ALA A 61 2.82 11.31 10.41
C ALA A 61 3.95 10.85 9.48
N GLU A 62 5.03 10.30 10.04
CA GLU A 62 6.13 9.71 9.26
C GLU A 62 5.66 8.53 8.41
N SER A 63 4.83 7.66 8.99
CA SER A 63 4.21 6.55 8.25
C SER A 63 3.32 7.04 7.12
N ALA A 64 2.52 8.09 7.34
CA ALA A 64 1.62 8.68 6.35
C ALA A 64 2.36 9.25 5.14
N LEU A 65 3.45 9.97 5.37
CA LEU A 65 4.28 10.51 4.29
C LEU A 65 4.89 9.40 3.45
N GLY A 66 5.40 8.34 4.09
CA GLY A 66 5.89 7.15 3.38
C GLY A 66 4.82 6.48 2.53
N MET A 67 3.59 6.40 3.03
CA MET A 67 2.46 5.84 2.27
C MET A 67 2.06 6.70 1.07
N ILE A 68 2.09 8.03 1.19
CA ILE A 68 1.81 8.95 0.08
C ILE A 68 2.87 8.77 -1.02
N VAL A 69 4.15 8.74 -0.65
CA VAL A 69 5.24 8.48 -1.60
C VAL A 69 5.05 7.12 -2.30
N GLY A 70 4.73 6.08 -1.53
CA GLY A 70 4.45 4.75 -2.08
C GLY A 70 3.26 4.73 -3.05
N ALA A 71 2.21 5.51 -2.77
CA ALA A 71 1.05 5.65 -3.66
C ALA A 71 1.43 6.33 -4.99
N VAL A 72 2.23 7.40 -4.94
CA VAL A 72 2.75 8.06 -6.15
C VAL A 72 3.62 7.10 -6.98
N ALA A 73 4.50 6.34 -6.32
CA ALA A 73 5.31 5.33 -6.99
C ALA A 73 4.45 4.23 -7.65
N LEU A 74 3.37 3.78 -6.99
CA LEU A 74 2.44 2.80 -7.54
C LEU A 74 1.70 3.33 -8.77
N VAL A 75 1.31 4.61 -8.78
CA VAL A 75 0.72 5.24 -9.96
C VAL A 75 1.72 5.24 -11.12
N ALA A 76 2.98 5.60 -10.87
CA ALA A 76 4.03 5.55 -11.89
C ALA A 76 4.28 4.12 -12.40
N PHE A 77 4.28 3.12 -11.51
CA PHE A 77 4.32 1.71 -11.90
C PHE A 77 3.18 1.35 -12.84
N CYS A 78 1.93 1.62 -12.47
CA CYS A 78 0.77 1.26 -13.28
C CYS A 78 0.78 1.98 -14.64
N ALA A 79 1.15 3.26 -14.66
CA ALA A 79 1.22 4.07 -15.88
C ALA A 79 2.30 3.58 -16.85
N THR A 80 3.41 3.04 -16.34
CA THR A 80 4.51 2.51 -17.16
C THR A 80 4.33 1.04 -17.51
N ALA A 81 3.80 0.22 -16.60
CA ALA A 81 3.61 -1.21 -16.79
C ALA A 81 2.66 -1.52 -17.96
N ALA A 82 1.53 -0.82 -18.07
CA ALA A 82 0.55 -1.06 -19.12
C ALA A 82 1.15 -0.97 -20.54
N PRO A 83 1.78 0.15 -20.96
CA PRO A 83 2.36 0.25 -22.30
C PRO A 83 3.64 -0.61 -22.48
N LEU A 84 4.43 -0.83 -21.42
CA LEU A 84 5.69 -1.59 -21.55
C LEU A 84 5.46 -3.10 -21.64
N VAL A 85 4.47 -3.64 -20.94
CA VAL A 85 4.12 -5.06 -21.04
C VAL A 85 3.64 -5.39 -22.45
N GLU A 86 2.87 -4.49 -23.07
CA GLU A 86 2.45 -4.66 -24.47
C GLU A 86 3.63 -4.60 -25.46
N ARG A 87 4.60 -3.71 -25.23
CA ARG A 87 5.71 -3.47 -26.18
C ARG A 87 6.91 -4.39 -26.02
N LEU A 88 7.25 -4.74 -24.79
CA LEU A 88 8.48 -5.47 -24.43
C LEU A 88 8.19 -6.90 -23.95
N GLY A 89 6.92 -7.28 -23.84
CA GLY A 89 6.48 -8.52 -23.23
C GLY A 89 6.40 -8.43 -21.70
N ALA A 90 5.68 -9.38 -21.11
CA ALA A 90 5.32 -9.36 -19.68
C ALA A 90 6.53 -9.21 -18.75
N ILE A 91 7.58 -10.02 -18.93
CA ILE A 91 8.71 -10.05 -17.99
C ILE A 91 9.52 -8.75 -18.09
N ALA A 92 9.97 -8.37 -19.28
CA ALA A 92 10.80 -7.17 -19.45
C ALA A 92 10.02 -5.89 -19.11
N GLY A 93 8.76 -5.81 -19.51
CA GLY A 93 7.90 -4.67 -19.18
C GLY A 93 7.65 -4.53 -17.68
N SER A 94 7.41 -5.65 -16.97
CA SER A 94 7.26 -5.64 -15.51
C SER A 94 8.55 -5.28 -14.78
N VAL A 95 9.71 -5.76 -15.23
CA VAL A 95 11.01 -5.42 -14.62
C VAL A 95 11.29 -3.92 -14.72
N VAL A 96 11.06 -3.32 -15.90
CA VAL A 96 11.29 -1.89 -16.09
C VAL A 96 10.28 -1.06 -15.30
N ALA A 97 9.01 -1.45 -15.28
CA ALA A 97 8.01 -0.78 -14.43
C ALA A 97 8.38 -0.86 -12.94
N MET A 98 8.91 -1.99 -12.49
CA MET A 98 9.41 -2.16 -11.13
C MET A 98 10.60 -1.24 -10.83
N ALA A 99 11.51 -1.07 -11.79
CA ALA A 99 12.62 -0.12 -11.66
C ALA A 99 12.12 1.33 -11.57
N VAL A 100 11.09 1.70 -12.36
CA VAL A 100 10.46 3.02 -12.28
C VAL A 100 9.82 3.23 -10.91
N TRP A 101 9.09 2.24 -10.39
CA TRP A 101 8.53 2.28 -9.04
C TRP A 101 9.61 2.53 -7.98
N ALA A 102 10.69 1.75 -8.03
CA ALA A 102 11.79 1.86 -7.07
C ALA A 102 12.48 3.23 -7.16
N ALA A 103 12.68 3.76 -8.36
CA ALA A 103 13.25 5.08 -8.57
C ALA A 103 12.36 6.19 -7.97
N VAL A 104 11.06 6.17 -8.26
CA VAL A 104 10.10 7.16 -7.73
C VAL A 104 10.00 7.07 -6.21
N ALA A 105 9.97 5.85 -5.65
CA ALA A 105 9.95 5.63 -4.21
C ALA A 105 11.24 6.14 -3.55
N ALA A 106 12.41 5.87 -4.13
CA ALA A 106 13.69 6.33 -3.60
C ALA A 106 13.81 7.85 -3.65
N ILE A 107 13.43 8.48 -4.76
CA ILE A 107 13.43 9.95 -4.90
C ILE A 107 12.44 10.56 -3.91
N GLY A 108 11.22 10.04 -3.82
CA GLY A 108 10.22 10.52 -2.89
C GLY A 108 10.67 10.40 -1.44
N TRP A 109 11.32 9.28 -1.08
CA TRP A 109 11.92 9.08 0.25
C TRP A 109 13.01 10.11 0.57
N LEU A 110 13.88 10.41 -0.40
CA LEU A 110 14.92 11.43 -0.25
C LEU A 110 14.35 12.85 -0.08
N LEU A 111 13.14 13.12 -0.57
CA LEU A 111 12.49 14.43 -0.43
C LEU A 111 11.78 14.62 0.92
N ILE A 112 11.33 13.53 1.56
CA ILE A 112 10.62 13.58 2.85
C ILE A 112 11.54 13.36 4.07
N ARG A 113 12.81 13.03 3.84
CA ARG A 113 13.82 12.82 4.88
C ARG A 113 14.67 14.07 5.09
#